data_AF-A0A3D9CTZ5-F1
#
_entry.id   AF-A0A3D9CTZ5-F1
#
_cell.length_a   1.000
_cell.length_b   1.000
_cell.length_c   1.000
_cell.angle_alpha   90.00
_cell.angle_beta   90.00
_cell.angle_gamma   90.00
#
_symmetry.space_group_name_H-M   'P 1'
#
loop_
_entity.id
_entity.type
_entity.pdbx_description
1 polymer ?
#
loop_
_entity_poly.entity_id
_entity_poly.type
_entity_poly.pdbx_seq_one_letter_code
_entity_poly.pdbx_strand_id
1 'polypeptide(L)'
;MKKRALFSGLFLFIFALGLMSFAPNKKVIAVVFNKEMTKQDLMSLQKNLKEKNIILVYNKIQFTKNRLSYIDFSIDFGDGFSGTSKSIISKSKEIGFMRDYNDNAEQPFVVGDLK
;
A
#
# COMPACT_ATOMS: atom_id res chain seq x y z
N MET A 1 -53.18 -35.30 -42.25
CA MET A 1 -51.78 -35.56 -42.59
C MET A 1 -50.87 -34.88 -41.57
N LYS A 2 -49.91 -35.64 -41.04
CA LYS A 2 -49.17 -35.42 -39.79
C LYS A 2 -48.27 -34.19 -39.84
N LYS A 3 -48.28 -33.41 -38.76
CA LYS A 3 -47.39 -32.25 -38.55
C LYS A 3 -46.18 -32.66 -37.71
N ARG A 4 -45.02 -32.22 -38.21
CA ARG A 4 -43.81 -31.76 -37.50
C ARG A 4 -42.87 -32.82 -36.93
N ALA A 5 -41.72 -32.89 -37.61
CA ALA A 5 -40.49 -33.51 -37.17
C ALA A 5 -40.02 -32.90 -35.84
N LEU A 6 -39.78 -33.76 -34.85
CA LEU A 6 -39.05 -33.46 -33.63
C LEU A 6 -37.75 -34.25 -33.68
N PHE A 7 -36.69 -33.61 -34.14
CA PHE A 7 -35.32 -34.06 -33.90
C PHE A 7 -34.42 -32.84 -33.91
N SER A 8 -33.75 -32.60 -32.79
CA SER A 8 -32.28 -32.51 -32.70
C SER A 8 -31.87 -31.54 -31.60
N GLY A 9 -30.79 -31.91 -30.92
CA GLY A 9 -29.94 -30.94 -30.24
C GLY A 9 -30.15 -30.82 -28.74
N LEU A 10 -29.79 -31.86 -28.00
CA LEU A 10 -29.22 -31.72 -26.67
C LEU A 10 -28.06 -30.71 -26.75
N PHE A 11 -28.19 -29.52 -26.18
CA PHE A 11 -27.08 -28.58 -26.02
C PHE A 11 -26.88 -28.30 -24.53
N LEU A 12 -26.12 -29.17 -23.88
CA LEU A 12 -25.59 -28.93 -22.54
C LEU A 12 -24.55 -27.80 -22.65
N PHE A 13 -24.93 -26.59 -22.25
CA PHE A 13 -23.95 -25.55 -21.93
C PHE A 13 -23.37 -25.85 -20.55
N ILE A 14 -22.33 -26.68 -20.48
CA ILE A 14 -21.47 -26.74 -19.30
C ILE A 14 -20.54 -25.53 -19.39
N PHE A 15 -20.95 -24.41 -18.79
CA PHE A 15 -20.05 -23.28 -18.58
C PHE A 15 -19.14 -23.66 -17.41
N ALA A 16 -18.00 -24.27 -17.71
CA ALA A 16 -16.93 -24.39 -16.73
C ALA A 16 -16.40 -22.97 -16.46
N LEU A 17 -16.91 -22.32 -15.40
CA LEU A 17 -16.26 -21.15 -14.83
C LEU A 17 -14.92 -21.64 -14.27
N GLY A 18 -13.88 -21.52 -15.10
CA GLY A 18 -12.51 -21.64 -14.63
C GLY A 18 -12.29 -20.58 -13.55
N LEU A 19 -12.08 -21.02 -12.32
CA LEU A 19 -11.57 -20.18 -11.25
C LEU A 19 -10.15 -19.75 -11.66
N MET A 20 -10.04 -18.63 -12.37
CA MET A 20 -8.77 -17.91 -12.48
C MET A 20 -8.43 -17.41 -11.08
N SER A 21 -7.63 -18.20 -10.36
CA SER A 21 -6.96 -17.72 -9.15
C SER A 21 -5.89 -16.73 -9.60
N PHE A 22 -6.25 -15.45 -9.66
CA PHE A 22 -5.29 -14.37 -9.74
C PHE A 22 -4.62 -14.27 -8.37
N ALA A 23 -3.43 -14.84 -8.22
CA ALA A 23 -2.58 -14.51 -7.09
C ALA A 23 -2.27 -13.00 -7.18
N PRO A 24 -2.70 -12.16 -6.20
CA PRO A 24 -2.42 -10.74 -6.27
C PRO A 24 -0.92 -10.53 -6.07
N ASN A 25 -0.27 -10.00 -7.10
CA ASN A 25 1.05 -9.40 -6.98
C ASN A 25 0.91 -8.29 -5.91
N LYS A 26 1.46 -8.49 -4.70
CA LYS A 26 1.22 -7.58 -3.58
C LYS A 26 1.72 -6.17 -3.91
N LYS A 27 0.79 -5.28 -4.25
CA LYS A 27 1.04 -3.85 -4.45
C LYS A 27 0.96 -3.19 -3.08
N VAL A 28 2.03 -3.29 -2.30
CA VAL A 28 2.10 -2.67 -0.97
C VAL A 28 3.27 -1.71 -0.92
N ILE A 29 3.03 -0.51 -0.40
CA ILE A 29 4.07 0.48 -0.08
C ILE A 29 4.09 0.62 1.43
N ALA A 30 5.22 0.26 2.05
CA ALA A 30 5.43 0.37 3.49
C ALA A 30 6.77 1.05 3.76
N VAL A 31 6.76 2.01 4.68
CA VAL A 31 7.95 2.75 5.11
C VAL A 31 7.94 2.82 6.62
N VAL A 32 9.05 2.44 7.24
CA VAL A 32 9.28 2.56 8.69
C VAL A 32 10.48 3.46 8.91
N PHE A 33 10.28 4.54 9.68
CA PHE A 33 11.35 5.42 10.10
C PHE A 33 12.09 4.81 11.29
N ASN A 34 13.41 4.68 11.17
CA ASN A 34 14.24 4.09 12.21
C ASN A 34 15.45 4.98 12.54
N LYS A 35 16.17 4.64 13.61
CA LYS A 35 17.29 5.45 14.12
C LYS A 35 18.50 5.50 13.19
N GLU A 36 18.62 4.53 12.28
CA GLU A 36 19.79 4.39 11.41
C GLU A 36 19.68 5.31 10.19
N MET A 37 18.46 5.76 9.86
CA MET A 37 18.22 6.69 8.78
C MET A 37 18.97 8.01 9.00
N THR A 38 19.72 8.39 7.98
CA THR A 38 20.41 9.66 7.86
C THR A 38 19.53 10.68 7.13
N LYS A 39 19.95 11.95 7.13
CA LYS A 39 19.30 12.99 6.33
C LYS A 39 19.25 12.63 4.83
N GLN A 40 20.32 12.01 4.32
CA GLN A 40 20.40 11.61 2.91
C GLN A 40 19.39 10.50 2.59
N ASP A 41 19.21 9.54 3.50
CA ASP A 41 18.21 8.47 3.32
C ASP A 41 16.80 9.04 3.24
N LEU A 42 16.46 9.99 4.12
CA LEU A 42 15.15 10.65 4.11
C LEU A 42 14.93 11.47 2.82
N MET A 43 15.94 12.20 2.35
CA MET A 43 15.84 12.92 1.07
C MET A 43 15.66 11.98 -0.13
N SER A 44 16.38 10.85 -0.12
CA SER A 44 16.29 9.85 -1.17
C SER A 44 14.93 9.16 -1.16
N LEU A 45 14.42 8.83 0.03
CA LEU A 45 13.07 8.30 0.23
C LEU A 45 12.00 9.26 -0.31
N GLN A 46 12.08 10.54 0.07
CA GLN A 46 11.14 11.55 -0.41
C GLN A 46 11.14 11.66 -1.95
N LYS A 47 12.33 11.64 -2.57
CA LYS A 47 12.47 11.66 -4.02
C LYS A 47 11.85 10.41 -4.67
N ASN A 48 12.17 9.22 -4.17
CA ASN A 48 11.67 7.95 -4.69
C ASN A 48 10.15 7.84 -4.62
N LEU A 49 9.53 8.41 -3.57
CA LEU A 49 8.08 8.46 -3.43
C LEU A 49 7.46 9.48 -4.40
N LYS A 50 8.09 10.64 -4.58
CA LYS A 50 7.63 11.64 -5.53
C LYS A 50 7.60 11.12 -6.97
N GLU A 51 8.59 10.31 -7.36
CA GLU A 51 8.61 9.63 -8.67
C GLU A 51 7.43 8.66 -8.88
N LYS A 52 6.77 8.25 -7.80
CA LYS A 52 5.56 7.42 -7.81
C LYS A 52 4.27 8.23 -7.62
N ASN A 53 4.35 9.56 -7.71
CA ASN A 53 3.25 10.49 -7.40
C ASN A 53 2.78 10.45 -5.93
N ILE A 54 3.65 10.02 -5.02
CA ILE A 54 3.39 10.00 -3.58
C ILE A 54 4.14 11.17 -2.94
N ILE A 55 3.41 12.04 -2.25
CA ILE A 55 3.96 13.25 -1.65
C ILE A 55 4.24 12.99 -0.17
N LEU A 56 5.52 12.83 0.17
CA LEU A 56 5.99 12.84 1.56
C LEU A 56 6.55 14.22 1.90
N VAL A 57 6.05 14.82 2.98
CA VAL A 57 6.53 16.09 3.53
C VAL A 57 7.04 15.84 4.94
N TYR A 58 8.23 16.33 5.24
CA TYR A 58 8.76 16.34 6.60
C TYR A 58 8.54 17.72 7.22
N ASN A 59 7.58 17.82 8.14
CA ASN A 59 7.26 19.07 8.83
C ASN A 59 8.34 19.42 9.86
N LYS A 60 8.89 18.39 10.52
CA LYS A 60 10.01 18.54 11.47
C LYS A 60 10.80 17.24 11.56
N ILE A 61 12.13 17.37 11.59
CA ILE A 61 13.05 16.24 11.76
C ILE A 61 14.10 16.64 12.79
N GLN A 62 14.48 15.71 13.67
CA GLN A 62 15.63 15.91 14.56
C GLN A 62 16.56 14.70 14.49
N PHE A 63 17.86 14.99 14.62
CA PHE A 63 18.91 14.00 14.66
C PHE A 63 19.69 14.14 15.97
N THR A 64 20.04 13.02 16.58
CA THR A 64 20.93 12.94 17.73
C THR A 64 22.12 12.08 17.36
N LYS A 65 23.34 12.61 17.44
CA LYS A 65 24.56 11.90 16.99
C LYS A 65 24.44 11.35 15.56
N ASN A 66 23.92 12.19 14.65
CA ASN A 66 23.69 11.87 13.24
C ASN A 66 22.67 10.73 12.97
N ARG A 67 21.85 10.40 13.96
CA ARG A 67 20.80 9.36 13.89
C ARG A 67 19.44 9.98 14.07
N LEU A 68 18.45 9.55 13.30
CA LEU A 68 17.09 10.06 13.41
C LEU A 68 16.54 9.82 14.82
N SER A 69 16.08 10.89 15.49
CA SER A 69 15.56 10.84 16.86
C SER A 69 14.11 11.32 16.96
N TYR A 70 13.65 12.13 16.02
CA TYR A 70 12.27 12.59 15.95
C TYR A 70 11.86 12.86 14.51
N ILE A 71 10.60 12.56 14.20
CA ILE A 71 9.99 12.88 12.92
C ILE A 71 8.56 13.40 13.11
N ASP A 72 8.18 14.38 12.30
CA ASP A 72 6.84 14.87 12.04
C ASP A 72 6.68 14.93 10.53
N PHE A 73 5.72 14.19 9.98
CA PHE A 73 5.55 14.03 8.55
C PHE A 73 4.09 13.97 8.13
N SER A 74 3.88 14.29 6.86
CA SER A 74 2.62 14.19 6.15
C SER A 74 2.83 13.36 4.88
N ILE A 75 1.90 12.48 4.56
CA ILE A 75 1.92 11.62 3.37
C ILE A 75 0.61 11.78 2.61
N ASP A 76 0.70 11.86 1.28
CA ASP A 76 -0.42 11.80 0.35
C ASP A 76 -0.08 10.84 -0.79
N PHE A 77 -0.90 9.81 -0.96
CA PHE A 77 -0.69 8.79 -1.99
C PHE A 77 -1.28 9.16 -3.36
N GLY A 78 -2.01 10.29 -3.46
CA GLY A 78 -2.63 10.75 -4.70
C GLY A 78 -3.86 9.94 -5.13
N ASP A 79 -4.28 8.96 -4.32
CA ASP A 79 -5.42 8.06 -4.56
C ASP A 79 -6.56 8.31 -3.56
N GLY A 80 -6.54 9.45 -2.88
CA GLY A 80 -7.48 9.82 -1.82
C GLY A 80 -7.04 9.42 -0.41
N PHE A 81 -5.98 8.62 -0.26
CA PHE A 81 -5.39 8.32 1.05
C PHE A 81 -4.27 9.29 1.40
N SER A 82 -4.44 9.97 2.53
CA SER A 82 -3.45 10.87 3.10
C SER A 82 -3.51 10.86 4.62
N GLY A 83 -2.43 11.29 5.27
CA GLY A 83 -2.36 11.32 6.72
C GLY A 83 -1.10 11.99 7.24
N THR A 84 -1.07 12.20 8.55
CA THR A 84 0.06 12.83 9.23
C THR A 84 0.40 12.06 10.50
N SER A 85 1.68 12.00 10.86
CA SER A 85 2.07 11.51 12.17
C SER A 85 3.36 12.17 12.64
N LYS A 86 3.54 12.16 13.96
CA LYS A 86 4.73 12.64 14.62
C LYS A 86 5.11 11.71 15.77
N SER A 87 6.39 11.42 15.91
CA SER A 87 6.88 10.60 17.01
C SER A 87 8.37 10.79 17.25
N ILE A 88 8.76 10.50 18.49
CA ILE A 88 10.15 10.18 18.83
C ILE A 88 10.46 8.80 18.26
N ILE A 89 11.65 8.64 17.67
CA ILE A 89 12.11 7.35 17.17
C ILE A 89 12.69 6.54 18.34
N SER A 90 12.13 5.37 18.60
CA SER A 90 12.62 4.40 19.58
C SER A 90 12.84 3.03 18.90
N LYS A 91 13.36 2.06 19.65
CA LYS A 91 13.43 0.66 19.18
C LYS A 91 12.14 -0.13 19.48
N SER A 92 11.25 0.47 20.27
CA SER A 92 10.07 -0.20 20.82
C SER A 92 8.79 0.11 20.04
N LYS A 93 8.89 0.94 19.00
CA LYS A 93 7.76 1.38 18.19
C LYS A 93 8.17 1.49 16.74
N GLU A 94 7.34 0.99 15.85
CA GLU A 94 7.52 1.16 14.41
C GLU A 94 6.68 2.34 13.94
N ILE A 95 7.33 3.47 13.68
CA ILE A 95 6.64 4.68 13.21
C ILE A 95 6.82 4.80 11.71
N GLY A 96 5.71 4.93 10.97
CA GLY A 96 5.77 4.90 9.53
C GLY A 96 4.42 5.07 8.86
N PHE A 97 4.33 4.54 7.64
CA PHE A 97 3.08 4.48 6.91
C PHE A 97 3.04 3.26 6.01
N MET A 98 1.82 2.81 5.72
CA MET A 98 1.55 1.70 4.82
C MET A 98 0.35 2.02 3.94
N ARG A 99 0.43 1.64 2.67
CA ARG A 99 -0.68 1.60 1.72
C ARG A 99 -0.70 0.24 1.04
N ASP A 100 -1.77 -0.50 1.25
CA ASP A 100 -2.03 -1.79 0.60
C ASP A 100 -3.10 -1.62 -0.49
N TYR A 101 -2.71 -1.73 -1.75
CA TYR A 101 -3.58 -1.54 -2.91
C TYR A 101 -4.37 -2.81 -3.30
N ASN A 102 -4.32 -3.88 -2.52
CA ASN A 102 -5.13 -5.08 -2.77
C ASN A 102 -6.61 -4.81 -2.40
N ASP A 103 -7.54 -5.24 -3.25
CA ASP A 103 -9.00 -5.01 -3.07
C ASP A 103 -9.56 -5.60 -1.77
N ASN A 104 -8.89 -6.63 -1.22
CA ASN A 104 -9.27 -7.34 -0.01
C ASN A 104 -8.35 -7.04 1.19
N ALA A 105 -7.61 -5.93 1.16
CA ALA A 105 -6.75 -5.55 2.27
C ALA A 105 -7.60 -5.26 3.52
N GLU A 106 -7.31 -5.96 4.62
CA GLU A 106 -7.95 -5.70 5.93
C GLU A 106 -7.68 -4.28 6.42
N GLN A 107 -6.46 -3.79 6.15
CA GLN A 107 -6.03 -2.45 6.51
C GLN A 107 -5.38 -1.78 5.29
N PRO A 108 -6.17 -1.11 4.44
CA PRO A 108 -5.68 -0.55 3.17
C PRO A 108 -4.72 0.63 3.38
N PHE A 109 -4.75 1.28 4.55
CA PHE A 109 -3.94 2.46 4.84
C PHE A 109 -3.68 2.62 6.35
N VAL A 110 -2.44 2.96 6.70
CA VAL A 110 -2.00 3.24 8.07
C VAL A 110 -0.95 4.35 8.06
N VAL A 111 -1.03 5.26 9.03
CA VAL A 111 -0.01 6.29 9.28
C VAL A 111 0.21 6.44 10.78
N GLY A 112 1.46 6.47 11.19
CA GLY A 112 1.87 6.60 12.58
C GLY A 112 2.39 5.30 13.16
N ASP A 113 1.80 4.87 14.27
CA ASP A 113 2.22 3.66 14.99
C ASP A 113 1.75 2.43 14.21
N LEU A 114 2.72 1.67 13.69
CA LEU A 114 2.46 0.44 12.93
C LEU A 114 2.48 -0.79 13.85
N LYS A 115 3.29 -0.75 14.92
CA LYS A 115 3.46 -1.79 15.95
C LYS A 115 4.11 -1.25 17.23
#